data_AF-A0A6G0HV26-F1
#
_entry.id   AF-A0A6G0HV26-F1
#
_cell.length_a   1.000
_cell.length_b   1.000
_cell.length_c   1.000
_cell.angle_alpha   90.00
_cell.angle_beta   90.00
_cell.angle_gamma   90.00
#
_symmetry.space_group_name_H-M   'P 1'
#
loop_
_entity.id
_entity.type
_entity.pdbx_description
1 polymer ?
#
loop_
_entity_poly.entity_id
_entity_poly.type
_entity_poly.pdbx_seq_one_letter_code
_entity_poly.pdbx_strand_id
1 'polypeptide(L)'
;MDAINALGEGDLQKALDLFTDAIKLNPCLAILYCQEGKMEKPNAAIRDCDRAISINPDSAQPYKWRGKAHRLLGHWEEAARDLATACKLDYDESASALLKEVQPKANKIIEHRRKYERKREEKEIKEKQERVKKAREEHARAQREEEARQFGGGFFPSGPAGFPGGAPAGMPGLGDFLKDPELLNAMKDPEVMAAFQDVAQNPANIAKYQNNPKIMALVTKLSAKFGASPQP
;
A
#
# COMPACT_ATOMS: atom_id res chain seq x y z
N MET A 1 30.23 23.60 -38.24
CA MET A 1 30.58 24.95 -37.74
C MET A 1 30.04 26.04 -38.67
N ASP A 2 29.88 25.76 -39.98
CA ASP A 2 29.46 26.76 -40.97
C ASP A 2 28.02 27.29 -40.79
N ALA A 3 27.09 26.45 -40.30
CA ALA A 3 25.72 26.88 -40.02
C ALA A 3 25.62 27.91 -38.87
N ILE A 4 26.54 27.85 -37.91
CA ILE A 4 26.58 28.75 -36.74
C ILE A 4 27.18 30.09 -37.15
N ASN A 5 28.22 30.07 -37.99
CA ASN A 5 28.79 31.30 -38.56
C ASN A 5 27.76 32.03 -39.43
N ALA A 6 27.01 31.32 -40.27
CA ALA A 6 25.95 31.92 -41.10
C ALA A 6 24.81 32.54 -40.25
N LEU A 7 24.48 31.93 -39.11
CA LEU A 7 23.50 32.49 -38.16
C LEU A 7 24.03 33.74 -37.45
N GLY A 8 25.30 33.75 -37.06
CA GLY A 8 25.97 34.91 -36.45
C GLY A 8 26.16 36.09 -37.42
N GLU A 9 26.23 35.80 -38.72
CA GLU A 9 26.31 36.79 -39.81
C GLU A 9 24.94 37.33 -40.23
N GLY A 10 23.84 36.82 -39.67
CA GLY A 10 22.47 37.24 -39.97
C GLY A 10 21.89 36.68 -41.28
N ASP A 11 22.59 35.75 -41.94
CA ASP A 11 22.12 35.10 -43.16
C ASP A 11 21.25 33.87 -42.82
N LEU A 12 19.99 34.19 -42.50
CA LEU A 12 19.00 33.21 -42.05
C LEU A 12 18.73 32.13 -43.09
N GLN A 13 18.80 32.46 -44.39
CA GLN A 13 18.46 31.51 -45.45
C GLN A 13 19.56 30.46 -45.62
N LYS A 14 20.81 30.89 -45.64
CA LYS A 14 21.97 29.99 -45.72
C LYS A 14 22.11 29.13 -44.46
N ALA A 15 21.79 29.68 -43.29
CA ALA A 15 21.73 28.91 -42.06
C ALA A 15 20.67 27.80 -42.15
N LEU A 16 19.46 28.10 -42.64
CA LEU A 16 18.38 27.13 -42.80
C LEU A 16 18.74 25.98 -43.77
N ASP A 17 19.41 26.27 -44.88
CA ASP A 17 19.81 25.25 -45.85
C ASP A 17 20.89 24.33 -45.26
N LEU A 18 21.90 24.91 -44.60
CA LEU A 18 22.95 24.15 -43.91
C LEU A 18 22.38 23.31 -42.76
N PHE A 19 21.37 23.81 -42.04
CA PHE A 19 20.65 23.02 -41.05
C PHE A 19 19.85 21.89 -41.70
N THR A 20 19.19 22.13 -42.83
CA THR A 20 18.43 21.11 -43.56
C THR A 20 19.33 19.96 -44.01
N ASP A 21 20.53 20.27 -44.52
CA ASP A 21 21.50 19.25 -44.91
C ASP A 21 22.13 18.56 -43.69
N ALA A 22 22.36 19.28 -42.60
CA ALA A 22 22.77 18.68 -41.34
C ALA A 22 21.68 17.76 -40.75
N ILE A 23 20.38 18.04 -40.93
CA ILE A 23 19.26 17.15 -40.54
C ILE A 23 19.32 15.87 -41.37
N LYS A 24 19.65 15.94 -42.66
CA LYS A 24 19.79 14.75 -43.52
C LYS A 24 20.99 13.88 -43.11
N LEU A 25 22.08 14.50 -42.69
CA LEU A 25 23.34 13.81 -42.35
C LEU A 25 23.36 13.28 -40.91
N ASN A 26 22.82 14.04 -39.96
CA ASN A 26 22.62 13.63 -38.58
C ASN A 26 21.36 14.32 -38.02
N PRO A 27 20.19 13.65 -38.11
CA PRO A 27 18.90 14.23 -37.74
C PRO A 27 18.86 14.79 -36.32
N CYS A 28 19.60 14.20 -35.37
CA CYS A 28 19.67 14.66 -33.99
C CYS A 28 20.42 15.98 -33.82
N LEU A 29 21.50 16.18 -34.58
CA LEU A 29 22.42 17.29 -34.37
C LEU A 29 21.83 18.62 -34.86
N ALA A 30 21.11 18.61 -35.98
CA ALA A 30 20.59 19.82 -36.60
C ALA A 30 19.27 20.32 -36.00
N ILE A 31 18.45 19.43 -35.42
CA ILE A 31 17.26 19.82 -34.63
C ILE A 31 17.68 20.61 -33.38
N LEU A 32 18.84 20.30 -32.79
CA LEU A 32 19.37 20.97 -31.60
C LEU A 32 19.88 22.38 -31.87
N TYR A 33 20.46 22.65 -33.04
CA TYR A 33 21.06 23.96 -33.34
C TYR A 33 20.03 25.04 -33.75
N CYS A 34 18.91 24.66 -34.35
CA CYS A 34 17.83 25.62 -34.65
C CYS A 34 17.07 26.10 -33.39
N GLN A 35 17.42 25.64 -32.18
CA GLN A 35 16.61 25.84 -30.98
C GLN A 35 17.05 26.94 -30.02
N GLU A 36 18.29 27.46 -30.11
CA GLU A 36 18.67 28.64 -29.31
C GLU A 36 17.79 29.85 -29.67
N GLY A 37 17.37 29.97 -30.95
CA GLY A 37 16.44 31.00 -31.43
C GLY A 37 14.94 30.69 -31.27
N LYS A 38 14.55 29.47 -30.90
CA LYS A 38 13.13 29.02 -30.83
C LYS A 38 12.49 29.09 -29.44
N MET A 39 13.13 29.75 -28.48
CA MET A 39 12.56 29.95 -27.13
C MET A 39 11.26 30.78 -27.11
N GLU A 40 10.86 31.33 -28.27
CA GLU A 40 9.56 31.98 -28.50
C GLU A 40 8.37 30.99 -28.58
N LYS A 41 8.61 29.69 -28.84
CA LYS A 41 7.57 28.65 -28.95
C LYS A 41 7.92 27.40 -28.12
N PRO A 42 7.82 27.45 -26.78
CA PRO A 42 8.28 26.38 -25.90
C PRO A 42 7.58 25.02 -26.14
N ASN A 43 6.29 25.01 -26.49
CA ASN A 43 5.58 23.76 -26.80
C ASN A 43 6.10 23.04 -28.05
N ALA A 44 6.55 23.79 -29.07
CA ALA A 44 7.15 23.20 -30.26
C ALA A 44 8.55 22.64 -29.95
N ALA A 45 9.33 23.37 -29.14
CA ALA A 45 10.65 22.92 -28.69
C ALA A 45 10.57 21.59 -27.92
N ILE A 46 9.55 21.42 -27.06
CA ILE A 46 9.34 20.15 -26.33
C ILE A 46 9.12 18.99 -27.30
N ARG A 47 8.24 19.14 -28.30
CA ARG A 47 7.96 18.08 -29.28
C ARG A 47 9.19 17.68 -30.10
N ASP A 48 9.98 18.67 -30.49
CA ASP A 48 11.23 18.44 -31.22
C ASP A 48 12.25 17.73 -30.32
N CYS A 49 12.35 18.11 -29.04
CA CYS A 49 13.20 17.44 -28.06
C CYS A 49 12.75 16.00 -27.79
N ASP A 50 11.44 15.74 -27.70
CA ASP A 50 10.90 14.39 -27.51
C ASP A 50 11.30 13.47 -28.66
N ARG A 51 11.24 13.97 -29.90
CA ARG A 51 11.71 13.23 -31.08
C ARG A 51 13.22 13.02 -31.04
N ALA A 52 14.00 14.02 -30.63
CA ALA A 52 15.45 13.88 -30.50
C ALA A 52 15.82 12.83 -29.44
N ILE A 53 15.11 12.80 -28.31
CA ILE A 53 15.26 11.80 -27.24
C ILE A 53 14.88 10.40 -27.73
N SER A 54 13.81 10.26 -28.53
CA SER A 54 13.40 8.95 -29.05
C SER A 54 14.40 8.37 -30.05
N ILE A 55 15.17 9.23 -30.73
CA ILE A 55 16.22 8.80 -31.65
C ILE A 55 17.52 8.49 -30.89
N ASN A 56 17.92 9.36 -29.95
CA ASN A 56 19.11 9.18 -29.13
C ASN A 56 18.84 9.56 -27.66
N PRO A 57 18.51 8.57 -26.80
CA PRO A 57 18.22 8.80 -25.38
C PRO A 57 19.48 9.10 -24.55
N ASP A 58 20.68 8.84 -25.07
CA ASP A 58 21.93 9.05 -24.33
C ASP A 58 22.51 10.46 -24.58
N SER A 59 21.86 11.26 -25.43
CA SER A 59 22.26 12.64 -25.67
C SER A 59 21.76 13.57 -24.56
N ALA A 60 22.66 14.29 -23.89
CA ALA A 60 22.31 15.25 -22.84
C ALA A 60 21.58 16.51 -23.36
N GLN A 61 21.85 16.92 -24.60
CA GLN A 61 21.39 18.19 -25.16
C GLN A 61 19.85 18.27 -25.27
N PRO A 62 19.13 17.27 -25.83
CA PRO A 62 17.67 17.28 -25.87
C PRO A 62 17.03 17.46 -24.49
N TYR A 63 17.55 16.82 -23.45
CA TYR A 63 17.04 16.98 -22.08
C TYR A 63 17.28 18.39 -21.55
N LYS A 64 18.45 18.99 -21.81
CA LYS A 64 18.75 20.38 -21.44
C LYS A 64 17.75 21.35 -22.06
N TRP A 65 17.46 21.20 -23.35
CA TRP A 65 16.52 22.08 -24.08
C TRP A 65 15.07 21.85 -23.68
N ARG A 66 14.64 20.60 -23.51
CA ARG A 66 13.29 20.28 -23.00
C ARG A 66 13.09 20.83 -21.60
N GLY A 67 14.08 20.69 -20.72
CA GLY A 67 14.07 21.26 -19.38
C GLY A 67 13.98 22.79 -19.37
N LYS A 68 14.71 23.47 -20.25
CA LYS A 68 14.59 24.93 -20.47
C LYS A 68 13.19 25.33 -20.95
N ALA A 69 12.61 24.60 -21.89
CA ALA A 69 11.26 24.87 -22.40
C ALA A 69 10.18 24.64 -21.33
N HIS A 70 10.29 23.56 -20.55
CA HIS A 70 9.42 23.32 -19.40
C HIS A 70 9.53 24.43 -18.35
N ARG A 71 10.74 24.95 -18.09
CA ARG A 71 10.94 26.11 -17.21
C ARG A 71 10.14 27.32 -17.69
N LEU A 72 10.17 27.62 -19.00
CA LEU A 72 9.42 28.75 -19.57
C LEU A 72 7.89 28.58 -19.44
N LEU A 73 7.40 27.34 -19.48
CA LEU A 73 5.99 27.02 -19.29
C LEU A 73 5.58 26.93 -17.81
N GLY A 74 6.52 27.04 -16.87
CA GLY A 74 6.26 26.83 -15.44
C GLY A 74 6.04 25.37 -15.04
N HIS A 75 6.43 24.42 -15.89
CA HIS A 75 6.40 22.98 -15.60
C HIS A 75 7.65 22.60 -14.79
N TRP A 76 7.69 23.03 -13.53
CA TRP A 76 8.91 22.98 -12.71
C TRP A 76 9.37 21.55 -12.40
N GLU A 77 8.45 20.60 -12.19
CA GLU A 77 8.78 19.20 -11.90
C GLU A 77 9.49 18.53 -13.09
N GLU A 78 8.93 18.71 -14.28
CA GLU A 78 9.46 18.22 -15.55
C GLU A 78 10.78 18.88 -15.89
N ALA A 79 10.87 20.20 -15.72
CA ALA A 79 12.11 20.95 -15.93
C ALA A 79 13.24 20.44 -15.03
N ALA A 80 12.99 20.23 -13.73
CA ALA A 80 13.99 19.70 -12.80
C ALA A 80 14.46 18.30 -13.22
N ARG A 81 13.53 17.42 -13.61
CA ARG A 81 13.83 16.05 -14.02
C ARG A 81 14.73 16.03 -15.26
N ASP A 82 14.39 16.82 -16.26
CA ASP A 82 15.12 16.86 -17.53
C ASP A 82 16.51 17.50 -17.35
N LEU A 83 16.61 18.61 -16.62
CA LEU A 83 17.91 19.24 -16.34
C LEU A 83 18.81 18.32 -15.49
N ALA A 84 18.24 17.60 -14.52
CA ALA A 84 18.99 16.60 -13.76
C ALA A 84 19.46 15.43 -14.63
N THR A 85 18.65 15.01 -15.61
CA THR A 85 19.04 13.95 -16.55
C THR A 85 20.14 14.44 -17.49
N ALA A 86 20.03 15.67 -18.00
CA ALA A 86 21.08 16.30 -18.79
C ALA A 86 22.41 16.30 -18.03
N CYS A 87 22.44 16.82 -16.79
CA CYS A 87 23.65 16.86 -15.96
C CYS A 87 24.21 15.47 -15.61
N LYS A 88 23.40 14.41 -15.62
CA LYS A 88 23.87 13.02 -15.41
C LYS A 88 24.53 12.44 -16.64
N LEU A 89 24.00 12.76 -17.82
CA LEU A 89 24.52 12.27 -19.11
C LEU A 89 25.79 13.03 -19.50
N ASP A 90 25.75 14.36 -19.39
CA ASP A 90 26.90 15.22 -19.64
C ASP A 90 26.82 16.45 -18.73
N TYR A 91 27.89 16.69 -17.98
CA TYR A 91 27.91 17.81 -17.05
C TYR A 91 28.05 19.12 -17.81
N ASP A 92 27.05 19.98 -17.66
CA ASP A 92 27.03 21.31 -18.25
C ASP A 92 26.70 22.35 -17.18
N GLU A 93 27.56 23.36 -17.03
CA GLU A 93 27.43 24.40 -16.00
C GLU A 93 26.11 25.17 -16.15
N SER A 94 25.66 25.43 -17.39
CA SER A 94 24.40 26.13 -17.66
C SER A 94 23.19 25.29 -17.22
N ALA A 95 23.17 23.99 -17.52
CA ALA A 95 22.13 23.07 -17.09
C ALA A 95 22.10 22.92 -15.56
N SER A 96 23.27 22.84 -14.94
CA SER A 96 23.45 22.78 -13.48
C SER A 96 22.92 24.05 -12.80
N ALA A 97 23.23 25.23 -13.33
CA ALA A 97 22.71 26.50 -12.82
C ALA A 97 21.18 26.59 -12.92
N LEU A 98 20.61 26.19 -14.06
CA LEU A 98 19.17 26.14 -14.26
C LEU A 98 18.49 25.14 -13.31
N LEU A 99 19.11 23.98 -13.09
CA LEU A 99 18.61 22.99 -12.15
C LEU A 99 18.49 23.57 -10.74
N LYS A 100 19.51 24.29 -10.26
CA LYS A 100 19.50 24.95 -8.95
C LYS A 100 18.35 25.97 -8.82
N GLU A 101 17.98 26.66 -9.90
CA GLU A 101 16.86 27.60 -9.91
C GLU A 101 15.49 26.90 -9.86
N VAL A 102 15.34 25.81 -10.63
CA VAL A 102 14.08 25.10 -10.80
C VAL A 102 13.78 24.17 -9.62
N GLN A 103 14.80 23.55 -9.04
CA GLN A 103 14.67 22.56 -7.96
C GLN A 103 13.81 23.00 -6.77
N PRO A 104 14.00 24.20 -6.16
CA PRO A 104 13.18 24.59 -5.02
C PRO A 104 11.70 24.79 -5.39
N LYS A 105 11.40 25.22 -6.64
CA LYS A 105 10.02 25.36 -7.12
C LYS A 105 9.37 23.99 -7.34
N ALA A 106 10.11 23.06 -7.94
CA ALA A 106 9.68 21.68 -8.12
C ALA A 106 9.39 20.99 -6.76
N ASN A 107 10.31 21.12 -5.80
CA ASN A 107 10.16 20.53 -4.47
C ASN A 107 8.91 21.02 -3.75
N LYS A 108 8.62 22.33 -3.80
CA LYS A 108 7.41 22.90 -3.19
C LYS A 108 6.13 22.29 -3.77
N ILE A 109 6.06 22.06 -5.07
CA ILE A 109 4.89 21.45 -5.72
C ILE A 109 4.75 19.99 -5.30
N ILE A 110 5.86 19.24 -5.30
CA ILE A 110 5.89 17.84 -4.88
C ILE A 110 5.46 17.70 -3.40
N GLU A 111 5.99 18.55 -2.53
CA GLU A 111 5.64 18.56 -1.10
C GLU A 111 4.18 18.92 -0.86
N HIS A 112 3.67 19.92 -1.60
CA HIS A 112 2.26 20.28 -1.55
C HIS A 112 1.39 19.10 -1.99
N ARG A 113 1.65 18.49 -3.15
CA ARG A 113 0.92 17.31 -3.63
C ARG A 113 0.92 16.17 -2.61
N ARG A 114 2.10 15.81 -2.08
CA ARG A 114 2.27 14.77 -1.04
C ARG A 114 1.51 15.08 0.24
N LYS A 115 1.42 16.35 0.64
CA LYS A 115 0.63 16.77 1.82
C LYS A 115 -0.86 16.54 1.59
N TYR A 116 -1.37 16.87 0.40
CA TYR A 116 -2.79 16.69 0.07
C TYR A 116 -3.15 15.22 -0.11
N GLU A 117 -2.27 14.42 -0.73
CA GLU A 117 -2.43 12.97 -0.86
C GLU A 117 -2.52 12.30 0.52
N ARG A 118 -1.57 12.56 1.42
CA ARG A 118 -1.62 12.05 2.80
C ARG A 118 -2.91 12.43 3.52
N LYS A 119 -3.32 13.70 3.43
CA LYS A 119 -4.56 14.15 4.07
C LYS A 119 -5.80 13.44 3.51
N ARG A 120 -5.81 13.13 2.21
CA ARG A 120 -6.88 12.38 1.56
C ARG A 120 -6.88 10.92 2.04
N GLU A 121 -5.73 10.27 2.04
CA GLU A 121 -5.57 8.89 2.51
C GLU A 121 -5.95 8.74 3.99
N GLU A 122 -5.49 9.65 4.86
CA GLU A 122 -5.87 9.69 6.27
C GLU A 122 -7.39 9.81 6.45
N LYS A 123 -8.05 10.64 5.64
CA LYS A 123 -9.51 10.78 5.65
C LYS A 123 -10.20 9.49 5.21
N GLU A 124 -9.73 8.87 4.12
CA GLU A 124 -10.28 7.60 3.62
C GLU A 124 -10.07 6.46 4.63
N ILE A 125 -8.92 6.39 5.30
CA ILE A 125 -8.63 5.41 6.35
C ILE A 125 -9.55 5.64 7.55
N LYS A 126 -9.70 6.89 8.00
CA LYS A 126 -10.59 7.24 9.11
C LYS A 126 -12.04 6.88 8.81
N GLU A 127 -12.54 7.21 7.62
CA GLU A 127 -13.89 6.84 7.20
C GLU A 127 -14.09 5.32 7.13
N LYS A 128 -13.10 4.57 6.63
CA LYS A 128 -13.13 3.10 6.64
C LYS A 128 -13.15 2.54 8.08
N GLN A 129 -12.32 3.08 8.98
CA GLN A 129 -12.29 2.68 10.38
C GLN A 129 -13.63 2.96 11.08
N GLU A 130 -14.24 4.12 10.84
CA GLU A 130 -15.55 4.48 11.39
C GLU A 130 -16.67 3.56 10.85
N ARG A 131 -16.65 3.22 9.55
CA ARG A 131 -17.60 2.25 8.97
C ARG A 131 -17.45 0.87 9.58
N VAL A 132 -16.22 0.36 9.72
CA VAL A 132 -15.95 -0.94 10.33
C VAL A 132 -16.38 -0.95 11.80
N LYS A 133 -16.09 0.13 12.54
CA LYS A 133 -16.53 0.28 13.94
C LYS A 133 -18.04 0.28 14.04
N LYS A 134 -18.75 1.07 13.22
CA LYS A 134 -20.21 1.13 13.21
C LYS A 134 -20.84 -0.21 12.85
N ALA A 135 -20.34 -0.89 11.83
CA ALA A 135 -20.81 -2.22 11.46
C ALA A 135 -20.59 -3.25 12.58
N ARG A 136 -19.44 -3.19 13.27
CA ARG A 136 -19.16 -4.05 14.44
C ARG A 136 -20.09 -3.75 15.61
N GLU A 137 -20.38 -2.48 15.86
CA GLU A 137 -21.32 -2.06 16.91
C GLU A 137 -22.76 -2.48 16.58
N GLU A 138 -23.21 -2.32 15.34
CA GLU A 138 -24.52 -2.76 14.87
C GLU A 138 -24.66 -4.28 14.96
N HIS A 139 -23.65 -5.03 14.52
CA HIS A 139 -23.62 -6.48 14.65
C HIS A 139 -23.66 -6.93 16.12
N ALA A 140 -22.88 -6.28 17.00
CA ALA A 140 -22.89 -6.59 18.43
C ALA A 140 -24.24 -6.23 19.10
N ARG A 141 -24.90 -5.15 18.66
CA ARG A 141 -26.25 -4.79 19.13
C ARG A 141 -27.29 -5.80 18.66
N ALA A 142 -27.27 -6.18 17.39
CA ALA A 142 -28.16 -7.20 16.84
C ALA A 142 -28.01 -8.54 17.59
N GLN A 143 -26.77 -8.97 17.86
CA GLN A 143 -26.50 -10.16 18.66
C GLN A 143 -27.09 -10.05 20.08
N ARG A 144 -26.89 -8.92 20.78
CA ARG A 144 -27.47 -8.71 22.11
C ARG A 144 -29.00 -8.69 22.11
N GLU A 145 -29.61 -8.11 21.08
CA GLU A 145 -31.07 -8.10 20.93
C GLU A 145 -31.62 -9.50 20.63
N GLU A 146 -30.92 -10.28 19.81
CA GLU A 146 -31.26 -11.69 19.56
C GLU A 146 -31.13 -12.54 20.83
N GLU A 147 -30.02 -12.41 21.57
CA GLU A 147 -29.84 -13.05 22.88
C GLU A 147 -30.94 -12.67 23.86
N ALA A 148 -31.31 -11.38 23.93
CA ALA A 148 -32.38 -10.89 24.78
C ALA A 148 -33.77 -11.39 24.34
N ARG A 149 -34.04 -11.52 23.03
CA ARG A 149 -35.27 -12.15 22.51
C ARG A 149 -35.32 -13.64 22.83
N GLN A 150 -34.19 -14.33 22.70
CA GLN A 150 -34.07 -15.74 23.03
C GLN A 150 -34.29 -16.00 24.54
N PHE A 151 -33.91 -15.06 25.40
CA PHE A 151 -34.18 -15.11 26.84
C PHE A 151 -35.53 -14.50 27.27
N GLY A 152 -36.14 -13.61 26.47
CA GLY A 152 -37.40 -12.93 26.76
C GLY A 152 -38.66 -13.64 26.23
N GLY A 153 -38.49 -14.62 25.33
CA GLY A 153 -39.57 -15.41 24.73
C GLY A 153 -39.93 -16.67 25.52
N GLY A 154 -40.40 -16.51 26.76
CA GLY A 154 -41.32 -17.41 27.47
C GLY A 154 -40.95 -18.89 27.71
N PHE A 155 -40.66 -19.24 28.97
CA PHE A 155 -41.33 -20.35 29.68
C PHE A 155 -41.14 -20.22 31.19
N PHE A 156 -42.17 -19.77 31.90
CA PHE A 156 -42.33 -20.00 33.33
C PHE A 156 -43.30 -21.18 33.49
N PRO A 157 -42.88 -22.31 34.06
CA PRO A 157 -43.79 -23.20 34.75
C PRO A 157 -43.53 -23.09 36.26
N SER A 158 -44.59 -22.73 36.97
CA SER A 158 -44.75 -22.79 38.42
C SER A 158 -44.22 -24.08 39.06
N GLY A 159 -43.37 -23.97 40.07
CA GLY A 159 -43.03 -25.06 41.01
C GLY A 159 -41.81 -24.75 41.89
N PRO A 160 -41.86 -24.92 43.22
CA PRO A 160 -40.75 -24.58 44.10
C PRO A 160 -39.75 -25.73 44.22
N ALA A 161 -38.65 -25.70 43.48
CA ALA A 161 -37.42 -26.47 43.77
C ALA A 161 -36.30 -26.04 42.81
N GLY A 162 -35.07 -25.95 43.32
CA GLY A 162 -33.91 -25.41 42.61
C GLY A 162 -33.37 -26.23 41.43
N PHE A 163 -32.43 -25.59 40.73
CA PHE A 163 -31.60 -26.04 39.60
C PHE A 163 -32.27 -26.10 38.20
N PRO A 164 -31.90 -25.21 37.26
CA PRO A 164 -32.23 -25.39 35.86
C PRO A 164 -31.21 -26.34 35.22
N GLY A 165 -31.51 -27.64 35.30
CA GLY A 165 -30.91 -28.67 34.46
C GLY A 165 -31.62 -28.73 33.10
N GLY A 166 -31.00 -28.17 32.07
CA GLY A 166 -31.43 -28.28 30.67
C GLY A 166 -30.21 -28.38 29.78
N ALA A 167 -29.73 -29.61 29.55
CA ALA A 167 -28.61 -29.87 28.65
C ALA A 167 -29.02 -29.57 27.19
N PRO A 168 -28.18 -28.92 26.37
CA PRO A 168 -28.40 -28.84 24.94
C PRO A 168 -28.27 -30.25 24.36
N ALA A 169 -29.37 -30.78 23.85
CA ALA A 169 -29.39 -32.02 23.08
C ALA A 169 -28.63 -31.77 21.76
N GLY A 170 -27.43 -32.36 21.62
CA GLY A 170 -26.65 -32.23 20.38
C GLY A 170 -25.20 -32.72 20.43
N MET A 171 -24.65 -33.03 21.60
CA MET A 171 -23.27 -33.51 21.71
C MET A 171 -23.23 -34.90 22.34
N PRO A 172 -23.03 -35.98 21.56
CA PRO A 172 -22.83 -37.33 22.09
C PRO A 172 -21.60 -37.30 23.02
N GLY A 173 -21.77 -37.67 24.30
CA GLY A 173 -20.65 -37.83 25.24
C GLY A 173 -20.55 -36.81 26.38
N LEU A 174 -21.24 -35.66 26.33
CA LEU A 174 -21.20 -34.68 27.43
C LEU A 174 -21.93 -35.20 28.70
N GLY A 175 -22.92 -36.07 28.52
CA GLY A 175 -23.66 -36.68 29.64
C GLY A 175 -22.85 -37.69 30.47
N ASP A 176 -21.85 -38.34 29.86
CA ASP A 176 -20.93 -39.24 30.58
C ASP A 176 -19.70 -38.50 31.12
N PHE A 177 -19.36 -37.36 30.52
CA PHE A 177 -18.36 -36.43 31.02
C PHE A 177 -18.73 -35.87 32.42
N LEU A 178 -19.99 -35.52 32.63
CA LEU A 178 -20.49 -34.94 33.91
C LEU A 178 -20.68 -35.97 35.03
N LYS A 179 -20.53 -37.27 34.75
CA LYS A 179 -20.66 -38.34 35.75
C LYS A 179 -19.34 -38.77 36.37
N ASP A 180 -18.21 -38.24 35.87
CA ASP A 180 -16.90 -38.56 36.41
C ASP A 180 -16.49 -37.55 37.49
N PRO A 181 -16.50 -37.95 38.79
CA PRO A 181 -16.14 -37.06 39.88
C PRO A 181 -14.69 -36.57 39.80
N GLU A 182 -13.80 -37.30 39.12
CA GLU A 182 -12.41 -36.87 38.94
C GLU A 182 -12.27 -35.81 37.85
N LEU A 183 -13.04 -35.90 36.75
CA LEU A 183 -13.07 -34.86 35.70
C LEU A 183 -13.70 -33.57 36.23
N LEU A 184 -14.76 -33.69 37.02
CA LEU A 184 -15.39 -32.55 37.68
C LEU A 184 -14.44 -31.85 38.66
N ASN A 185 -13.61 -32.61 39.39
CA ASN A 185 -12.62 -32.03 40.28
C ASN A 185 -11.45 -31.40 39.52
N ALA A 186 -11.04 -31.97 38.39
CA ALA A 186 -10.02 -31.36 37.53
C ALA A 186 -10.49 -30.02 36.91
N MET A 187 -11.78 -29.91 36.55
CA MET A 187 -12.38 -28.64 36.08
C MET A 187 -12.57 -27.57 37.17
N LYS A 188 -12.39 -27.91 38.45
CA LYS A 188 -12.37 -26.89 39.52
C LYS A 188 -11.03 -26.19 39.61
N ASP A 189 -9.98 -26.74 39.00
CA ASP A 189 -8.68 -26.09 38.94
C ASP A 189 -8.72 -24.94 37.90
N PRO A 190 -8.49 -23.68 38.32
CA PRO A 190 -8.51 -22.53 37.43
C PRO A 190 -7.53 -22.66 36.24
N GLU A 191 -6.40 -23.33 36.45
CA GLU A 191 -5.39 -23.54 35.40
C GLU A 191 -5.89 -24.51 34.33
N VAL A 192 -6.62 -25.54 34.75
CA VAL A 192 -7.16 -26.57 33.86
C VAL A 192 -8.32 -26.00 33.05
N MET A 193 -9.17 -25.17 33.65
CA MET A 193 -10.26 -24.48 32.94
C MET A 193 -9.74 -23.48 31.91
N ALA A 194 -8.73 -22.68 32.26
CA ALA A 194 -8.12 -21.74 31.34
C ALA A 194 -7.52 -22.45 30.12
N ALA A 195 -6.82 -23.57 30.35
CA ALA A 195 -6.26 -24.37 29.26
C ALA A 195 -7.33 -25.06 28.42
N PHE A 196 -8.39 -25.59 29.03
CA PHE A 196 -9.51 -26.18 28.30
C PHE A 196 -10.19 -25.15 27.40
N GLN A 197 -10.38 -23.92 27.88
CA GLN A 197 -10.96 -22.83 27.10
C GLN A 197 -10.04 -22.39 25.95
N ASP A 198 -8.73 -22.29 26.17
CA ASP A 198 -7.75 -21.94 25.12
C ASP A 198 -7.71 -22.98 24.00
N VAL A 199 -7.75 -24.28 24.37
CA VAL A 199 -7.77 -25.39 23.41
C VAL A 199 -9.12 -25.51 22.70
N ALA A 200 -10.23 -25.27 23.40
CA ALA A 200 -11.57 -25.27 22.79
C ALA A 200 -11.74 -24.16 21.75
N GLN A 201 -11.10 -23.00 21.96
CA GLN A 201 -11.07 -21.91 20.99
C GLN A 201 -10.09 -22.18 19.84
N ASN A 202 -8.97 -22.86 20.12
CA ASN A 202 -7.98 -23.21 19.12
C ASN A 202 -7.28 -24.55 19.46
N PRO A 203 -7.63 -25.65 18.77
CA PRO A 203 -7.06 -26.98 19.04
C PRO A 203 -5.53 -27.05 18.93
N ALA A 204 -4.90 -26.16 18.16
CA ALA A 204 -3.43 -26.12 18.04
C ALA A 204 -2.73 -25.70 19.34
N ASN A 205 -3.44 -25.03 20.26
CA ASN A 205 -2.87 -24.54 21.51
C ASN A 205 -2.59 -25.67 22.52
N ILE A 206 -3.04 -26.89 22.28
CA ILE A 206 -2.78 -28.03 23.17
C ILE A 206 -1.28 -28.27 23.39
N ALA A 207 -0.46 -27.96 22.38
CA ALA A 207 1.00 -28.08 22.44
C ALA A 207 1.62 -27.24 23.57
N LYS A 208 1.01 -26.10 23.92
CA LYS A 208 1.49 -25.20 24.99
C LYS A 208 1.41 -25.85 26.37
N TYR A 209 0.49 -26.80 26.54
CA TYR A 209 0.17 -27.41 27.83
C TYR A 209 0.72 -28.83 27.97
N GLN A 210 1.51 -29.30 27.01
CA GLN A 210 2.15 -30.63 27.04
C GLN A 210 3.04 -30.84 28.28
N ASN A 211 3.62 -29.75 28.80
CA ASN A 211 4.49 -29.80 29.98
C ASN A 211 3.71 -29.64 31.31
N ASN A 212 2.39 -29.41 31.27
CA ASN A 212 1.58 -29.30 32.48
C ASN A 212 1.00 -30.68 32.84
N PRO A 213 1.43 -31.30 33.95
CA PRO A 213 1.01 -32.66 34.31
C PRO A 213 -0.49 -32.77 34.61
N LYS A 214 -1.12 -31.71 35.13
CA LYS A 214 -2.56 -31.70 35.42
C LYS A 214 -3.39 -31.73 34.14
N ILE A 215 -2.97 -30.96 33.14
CA ILE A 215 -3.68 -30.86 31.85
C ILE A 215 -3.46 -32.14 31.03
N MET A 216 -2.24 -32.68 31.03
CA MET A 216 -1.96 -33.96 30.36
C MET A 216 -2.70 -35.13 31.00
N ALA A 217 -2.87 -35.16 32.32
CA ALA A 217 -3.70 -36.17 32.99
C ALA A 217 -5.18 -36.10 32.55
N LEU A 218 -5.72 -34.89 32.39
CA LEU A 218 -7.08 -34.67 31.89
C LEU A 218 -7.22 -35.12 30.43
N VAL A 219 -6.30 -34.71 29.56
CA VAL A 219 -6.29 -35.04 28.12
C VAL A 219 -6.17 -36.55 27.92
N THR A 220 -5.30 -37.21 28.68
CA THR A 220 -5.13 -38.67 28.63
C THR A 220 -6.42 -39.38 29.03
N LYS A 221 -7.08 -38.94 30.11
CA LYS A 221 -8.37 -39.50 30.54
C LYS A 221 -9.50 -39.25 29.53
N LEU A 222 -9.55 -38.06 28.94
CA LEU A 222 -10.49 -37.73 27.87
C LEU A 222 -10.25 -38.63 26.64
N SER A 223 -9.01 -38.81 26.22
CA SER A 223 -8.66 -39.67 25.08
C SER A 223 -9.00 -41.14 25.32
N ALA A 224 -8.80 -41.63 26.56
CA ALA A 224 -9.12 -43.00 26.94
C ALA A 224 -10.64 -43.24 27.02
N LYS A 225 -11.43 -42.24 27.44
CA LYS A 225 -12.89 -42.34 27.56
C LYS A 225 -13.65 -42.09 26.26
N PHE A 226 -13.14 -41.21 25.39
CA PHE A 226 -13.82 -40.82 24.15
C PHE A 226 -13.23 -41.47 22.89
N GLY A 227 -12.18 -42.28 23.02
CA GLY A 227 -11.73 -43.19 21.97
C GLY A 227 -10.97 -42.51 20.83
N ALA A 228 -9.68 -42.30 21.05
CA ALA A 228 -8.70 -42.54 19.98
C ALA A 228 -7.80 -43.68 20.47
N SER A 229 -7.98 -44.87 19.91
CA SER A 229 -7.04 -45.97 20.08
C SER A 229 -5.61 -45.50 19.75
N PRO A 230 -4.58 -45.92 20.50
CA PRO A 230 -3.20 -45.70 20.08
C PRO A 230 -3.01 -46.50 18.78
N GLN A 231 -2.74 -45.81 17.67
CA GLN A 231 -2.28 -46.52 16.47
C GLN A 231 -0.84 -46.99 16.69
N PRO A 232 -0.50 -48.21 16.23
CA PRO A 232 0.84 -48.79 16.33
C PRO A 232 1.89 -48.01 15.53
#